data_AF-A0A1G5KFF2-F1
#
_entry.id   AF-A0A1G5KFF2-F1
#
_cell.length_a   1.000
_cell.length_b   1.000
_cell.length_c   1.000
_cell.angle_alpha   90.00
_cell.angle_beta   90.00
_cell.angle_gamma   90.00
#
_symmetry.space_group_name_H-M   'P 1'
#
loop_
_entity.id
_entity.type
_entity.pdbx_description
1 polymer ?
#
loop_
_entity_poly.entity_id
_entity_poly.type
_entity_poly.pdbx_seq_one_letter_code
_entity_poly.pdbx_strand_id
1 'polypeptide(L)'
;MQEINKFKVGDIVSLKTHPLFHDFFIKGDGKYTPPILIVKEVHFEDESKTIALDNGYIIAEKIKYICTYFDDNKSEFVDSAIYEMMLESFVNLKIALLRTNSESDNHIDLIEEVNNYPLMPSYEYGKILYFKTKKLEVFKKRTSNKIVLDDKQRTAKLEKKKKIVQYVVNYATPDFVICGFTAENPAKKGKSKKILSANIVKVKWFNPFKQKFSDVYLPMEFFTDINPFPSKPLL
;
A
#
# COMPACT_ATOMS: atom_id res chain seq x y z
N MET A 1 -24.96 -14.66 13.31
CA MET A 1 -24.57 -13.31 12.86
C MET A 1 -23.90 -13.47 11.50
N GLN A 2 -24.40 -12.83 10.44
CA GLN A 2 -23.63 -12.72 9.20
C GLN A 2 -22.41 -11.85 9.51
N GLU A 3 -21.20 -12.40 9.36
CA GLU A 3 -19.98 -11.59 9.43
C GLU A 3 -20.04 -10.55 8.30
N ILE A 4 -19.96 -9.28 8.68
CA ILE A 4 -20.02 -8.16 7.76
C ILE A 4 -18.62 -8.01 7.17
N ASN A 5 -18.50 -8.22 5.86
CA ASN A 5 -17.27 -7.98 5.10
C ASN A 5 -16.69 -6.60 5.39
N LYS A 6 -15.48 -6.53 5.95
CA LYS A 6 -14.86 -5.27 6.41
C LYS A 6 -14.34 -4.41 5.26
N PHE A 7 -13.77 -5.01 4.21
CA PHE A 7 -13.10 -4.28 3.13
C PHE A 7 -13.72 -4.60 1.77
N LYS A 8 -13.78 -3.62 0.87
CA LYS A 8 -14.25 -3.78 -0.52
C LYS A 8 -13.09 -3.70 -1.51
N VAL A 9 -13.35 -4.11 -2.75
CA VAL A 9 -12.39 -3.94 -3.86
C VAL A 9 -12.01 -2.47 -3.99
N GLY A 10 -10.72 -2.19 -4.10
CA GLY A 10 -10.15 -0.85 -4.15
C GLY A 10 -9.77 -0.24 -2.80
N ASP A 11 -10.17 -0.85 -1.68
CA ASP A 11 -9.75 -0.37 -0.36
C ASP A 11 -8.25 -0.58 -0.15
N ILE A 12 -7.62 0.41 0.48
CA ILE A 12 -6.19 0.37 0.81
C ILE A 12 -6.04 -0.21 2.22
N VAL A 13 -5.20 -1.23 2.36
CA VAL A 13 -4.98 -1.96 3.60
C VAL A 13 -3.51 -2.27 3.80
N SER A 14 -3.12 -2.70 5.00
CA SER A 14 -1.82 -3.32 5.23
C SER A 14 -1.92 -4.41 6.29
N LEU A 15 -0.88 -5.22 6.43
CA LEU A 15 -0.79 -6.20 7.52
C LEU A 15 -0.72 -5.48 8.86
N LYS A 16 -1.44 -5.97 9.87
CA LYS A 16 -1.41 -5.41 11.24
C LYS A 16 -0.02 -5.29 11.85
N THR A 17 0.94 -6.08 11.35
CA THR A 17 2.36 -6.02 11.74
C THR A 17 3.10 -4.81 11.16
N HIS A 18 2.46 -4.01 10.29
CA HIS A 18 3.09 -2.84 9.70
C HIS A 18 3.49 -1.85 10.81
N PRO A 19 4.78 -1.51 10.95
CA PRO A 19 5.29 -0.71 12.07
C PRO A 19 4.64 0.66 12.19
N LEU A 20 4.17 1.21 11.07
CA LEU A 20 3.50 2.52 11.07
C LEU A 20 2.10 2.52 11.71
N PHE A 21 1.53 1.37 12.08
CA PHE A 21 0.35 1.38 12.97
C PHE A 21 0.70 1.80 14.41
N HIS A 22 1.97 1.67 14.79
CA HIS A 22 2.41 1.91 16.16
C HIS A 22 3.31 3.16 16.29
N ASP A 23 4.12 3.45 15.29
CA ASP A 23 5.13 4.53 15.31
C ASP A 23 5.12 5.35 14.00
N PHE A 24 5.65 6.58 14.02
CA PHE A 24 5.79 7.42 12.81
C PHE A 24 6.99 7.03 11.94
N PHE A 25 7.91 6.25 12.51
CA PHE A 25 9.14 5.86 11.85
C PHE A 25 9.35 4.35 11.95
N ILE A 26 9.77 3.76 10.84
CA ILE A 26 10.25 2.38 10.80
C ILE A 26 11.54 2.30 11.62
N LYS A 27 11.58 1.33 12.54
CA LYS A 27 12.78 0.93 13.28
C LYS A 27 13.36 -0.32 12.60
N GLY A 28 14.65 -0.27 12.28
CA GLY A 28 15.33 -1.37 11.56
C GLY A 28 15.33 -1.22 10.04
N ASP A 29 15.50 -2.33 9.33
CA ASP A 29 15.55 -2.33 7.87
C ASP A 29 14.14 -2.24 7.26
N GLY A 30 13.96 -1.29 6.33
CA GLY A 30 12.71 -1.08 5.61
C GLY A 30 12.30 -2.26 4.73
N LYS A 31 13.25 -3.14 4.37
CA LYS A 31 12.97 -4.37 3.58
C LYS A 31 12.02 -5.35 4.25
N TYR A 32 11.91 -5.31 5.58
CA TYR A 32 10.99 -6.17 6.34
C TYR A 32 9.68 -5.46 6.69
N THR A 33 9.49 -4.22 6.24
CA THR A 33 8.24 -3.50 6.41
C THR A 33 7.24 -4.03 5.38
N PRO A 34 6.05 -4.50 5.79
CA PRO A 34 5.04 -4.93 4.83
C PRO A 34 4.69 -3.82 3.82
N PRO A 35 4.33 -4.18 2.57
CA PRO A 35 3.77 -3.22 1.63
C PRO A 35 2.40 -2.69 2.11
N ILE A 36 2.02 -1.52 1.60
CA ILE A 36 0.64 -1.07 1.59
C ILE A 36 -0.02 -1.69 0.36
N LEU A 37 -1.15 -2.32 0.59
CA LEU A 37 -1.85 -3.17 -0.37
C LEU A 37 -3.14 -2.51 -0.82
N ILE A 38 -3.68 -2.94 -1.96
CA ILE A 38 -5.06 -2.64 -2.38
C ILE A 38 -5.83 -3.95 -2.56
N VAL A 39 -7.05 -4.02 -2.03
CA VAL A 39 -7.92 -5.19 -2.18
C VAL A 39 -8.36 -5.34 -3.63
N LYS A 40 -7.94 -6.42 -4.28
CA LYS A 40 -8.30 -6.80 -5.66
C LYS A 40 -9.61 -7.58 -5.72
N GLU A 41 -9.74 -8.56 -4.83
CA GLU A 41 -10.87 -9.50 -4.80
C GLU A 41 -11.24 -9.82 -3.35
N VAL A 42 -12.53 -10.02 -3.10
CA VAL A 42 -13.05 -10.54 -1.82
C VAL A 42 -13.55 -11.94 -2.05
N HIS A 43 -13.15 -12.90 -1.22
CA HIS A 43 -13.55 -14.32 -1.30
C HIS A 43 -14.29 -14.69 -0.02
N PHE A 44 -15.46 -15.29 -0.18
CA PHE A 44 -16.24 -15.87 0.91
C PHE A 44 -16.09 -17.40 0.87
N GLU A 45 -15.43 -17.94 1.88
CA GLU A 45 -15.33 -19.39 2.10
C GLU A 45 -16.64 -19.94 2.70
N ASP A 46 -16.90 -21.24 2.46
CA ASP A 46 -18.12 -21.89 2.94
C ASP A 46 -18.15 -21.96 4.49
N GLU A 47 -19.37 -21.98 5.06
CA GLU A 47 -19.61 -21.92 6.51
C GLU A 47 -18.91 -23.03 7.32
N SER A 48 -18.49 -24.13 6.69
CA SER A 48 -17.84 -25.29 7.32
C SER A 48 -16.33 -25.16 7.50
N LYS A 49 -15.68 -24.07 7.05
CA LYS A 49 -14.21 -23.95 6.94
C LYS A 49 -13.49 -23.06 7.95
N THR A 50 -14.13 -22.60 9.03
CA THR A 50 -13.35 -22.23 10.23
C THR A 50 -12.71 -23.49 10.78
N ILE A 51 -11.51 -23.81 10.31
CA ILE A 51 -10.73 -24.92 10.84
C ILE A 51 -10.21 -24.42 12.19
N ALA A 52 -10.94 -24.77 13.25
CA ALA A 52 -10.36 -24.86 14.57
C ALA A 52 -9.59 -26.18 14.59
N LEU A 53 -8.28 -26.13 14.85
CA LEU A 53 -7.56 -27.35 15.23
C LEU A 53 -8.22 -27.93 16.50
N ASP A 54 -8.02 -29.23 16.79
CA ASP A 54 -8.63 -29.91 17.95
C ASP A 54 -8.30 -29.24 19.31
N ASN A 55 -7.35 -28.30 19.33
CA ASN A 55 -6.95 -27.48 20.48
C ASN A 55 -7.64 -26.10 20.55
N GLY A 56 -8.59 -25.80 19.66
CA GLY A 56 -9.36 -24.56 19.65
C GLY A 56 -8.69 -23.37 18.94
N TYR A 57 -7.51 -23.53 18.33
CA TYR A 57 -6.88 -22.45 17.56
C TYR A 57 -7.50 -22.30 16.17
N ILE A 58 -7.85 -21.06 15.81
CA ILE A 58 -8.37 -20.68 14.49
C ILE A 58 -7.19 -20.54 13.52
N ILE A 59 -7.19 -21.32 12.43
CA ILE A 59 -6.15 -21.24 11.38
C ILE A 59 -6.67 -20.70 10.03
N ALA A 60 -7.97 -20.47 9.91
CA ALA A 60 -8.61 -19.94 8.71
C ALA A 60 -9.89 -19.16 9.04
N GLU A 61 -10.20 -18.17 8.23
CA GLU A 61 -11.38 -17.32 8.35
C GLU A 61 -12.32 -17.50 7.16
N LYS A 62 -13.58 -17.08 7.31
CA LYS A 62 -14.57 -17.13 6.24
C LYS A 62 -14.32 -16.10 5.14
N ILE A 63 -13.64 -15.00 5.45
CA ILE A 63 -13.38 -13.93 4.50
C ILE A 63 -11.89 -13.85 4.22
N LYS A 64 -11.55 -13.95 2.95
CA LYS A 64 -10.19 -13.89 2.43
C LYS A 64 -10.12 -12.87 1.32
N TYR A 65 -9.06 -12.08 1.31
CA TYR A 65 -8.84 -11.05 0.32
C TYR A 65 -7.67 -11.42 -0.57
N ILE A 66 -7.79 -11.18 -1.88
CA ILE A 66 -6.64 -11.07 -2.76
C ILE A 66 -6.24 -9.62 -2.76
N CYS A 67 -5.05 -9.32 -2.26
CA CYS A 67 -4.51 -7.98 -2.15
C CYS A 67 -3.32 -7.83 -3.08
N THR A 68 -3.23 -6.71 -3.78
CA THR A 68 -2.16 -6.42 -4.73
C THR A 68 -1.27 -5.30 -4.20
N TYR A 69 0.03 -5.43 -4.44
CA TYR A 69 1.01 -4.36 -4.26
C TYR A 69 2.03 -4.37 -5.40
N PHE A 70 2.89 -3.37 -5.44
CA PHE A 70 3.98 -3.29 -6.41
C PHE A 70 5.31 -3.61 -5.74
N ASP A 71 6.08 -4.55 -6.28
CA ASP A 71 7.44 -4.85 -5.86
C ASP A 71 8.42 -4.03 -6.72
N ASP A 72 9.05 -3.02 -6.11
CA ASP A 72 9.98 -2.14 -6.80
C ASP A 72 11.28 -2.85 -7.22
N ASN A 73 11.66 -3.93 -6.54
CA ASN A 73 12.89 -4.68 -6.80
C ASN A 73 12.78 -5.52 -8.08
N LYS A 74 11.57 -5.79 -8.53
CA LYS A 74 11.27 -6.54 -9.75
C LYS A 74 10.48 -5.72 -10.78
N SER A 75 9.98 -4.55 -10.36
CA SER A 75 9.09 -3.68 -11.13
C SER A 75 7.86 -4.45 -11.65
N GLU A 76 7.17 -5.14 -10.74
CA GLU A 76 5.98 -5.94 -11.04
C GLU A 76 4.92 -5.86 -9.95
N PHE A 77 3.67 -6.15 -10.30
CA PHE A 77 2.58 -6.29 -9.33
C PHE A 77 2.54 -7.70 -8.77
N VAL A 78 2.36 -7.82 -7.46
CA VAL A 78 2.30 -9.09 -6.74
C VAL A 78 0.98 -9.18 -6.01
N ASP A 79 0.29 -10.30 -6.19
CA ASP A 79 -0.93 -10.64 -5.49
C ASP A 79 -0.61 -11.51 -4.26
N SER A 80 -1.30 -11.26 -3.16
CA SER A 80 -1.18 -12.01 -1.92
C SER A 80 -2.54 -12.27 -1.32
N ALA A 81 -2.74 -13.51 -0.86
CA ALA A 81 -4.01 -13.97 -0.34
C ALA A 81 -3.97 -13.90 1.19
N ILE A 82 -4.79 -13.02 1.78
CA ILE A 82 -4.69 -12.62 3.19
C ILE A 82 -6.06 -12.68 3.85
N TYR A 83 -6.15 -13.19 5.07
CA TYR A 83 -7.41 -13.23 5.82
C TYR A 83 -7.74 -11.89 6.49
N GLU A 84 -9.03 -11.67 6.76
CA GLU A 84 -9.54 -10.40 7.29
C GLU A 84 -8.88 -9.97 8.61
N MET A 85 -8.70 -10.86 9.58
CA MET A 85 -8.08 -10.52 10.87
C MET A 85 -6.61 -10.11 10.75
N MET A 86 -5.93 -10.40 9.64
CA MET A 86 -4.53 -10.01 9.44
C MET A 86 -4.39 -8.58 8.91
N LEU A 87 -5.49 -7.98 8.43
CA LEU A 87 -5.51 -6.68 7.75
C LEU A 87 -6.00 -5.56 8.66
N GLU A 88 -5.49 -4.37 8.42
CA GLU A 88 -6.00 -3.12 8.98
C GLU A 88 -6.06 -2.03 7.90
N SER A 89 -7.01 -1.11 8.06
CA SER A 89 -7.18 0.02 7.13
C SER A 89 -5.98 0.96 7.18
N PHE A 90 -5.58 1.45 6.01
CA PHE A 90 -4.47 2.41 5.88
C PHE A 90 -4.70 3.71 6.67
N VAL A 91 -5.95 4.07 6.97
CA VAL A 91 -6.28 5.29 7.72
C VAL A 91 -5.65 5.34 9.11
N ASN A 92 -5.32 4.17 9.66
CA ASN A 92 -4.67 4.03 10.97
C ASN A 92 -3.13 4.12 10.88
N LEU A 93 -2.54 4.19 9.69
CA LEU A 93 -1.08 4.28 9.51
C LEU A 93 -0.59 5.68 9.85
N LYS A 94 0.45 5.77 10.67
CA LYS A 94 1.16 7.00 11.05
C LYS A 94 2.19 7.42 10.00
N ILE A 95 1.75 8.11 8.94
CA ILE A 95 2.63 8.68 7.90
C ILE A 95 2.47 10.21 7.89
N ALA A 96 3.55 10.95 8.15
CA ALA A 96 3.51 12.42 8.20
C ALA A 96 4.47 13.04 7.18
N LEU A 97 4.15 14.24 6.67
CA LEU A 97 5.09 15.07 5.89
C LEU A 97 6.15 15.68 6.82
N LEU A 98 7.41 15.77 6.36
CA LEU A 98 8.43 16.55 7.06
C LEU A 98 8.23 18.02 6.65
N ARG A 99 7.33 18.73 7.32
CA ARG A 99 7.33 20.18 7.31
C ARG A 99 8.04 20.67 8.55
N THR A 100 8.89 21.68 8.39
CA THR A 100 9.51 22.40 9.50
C THR A 100 8.38 23.03 10.32
N ASN A 101 8.21 22.53 11.55
CA ASN A 101 7.34 23.00 12.64
C ASN A 101 6.00 22.23 12.78
N SER A 102 5.88 21.54 13.92
CA SER A 102 4.77 20.70 14.43
C SER A 102 4.65 19.25 13.90
N GLU A 103 4.87 18.28 14.79
CA GLU A 103 4.81 16.83 14.52
C GLU A 103 3.37 16.28 14.54
N SER A 104 2.38 17.05 15.01
CA SER A 104 1.01 16.56 15.25
C SER A 104 0.00 16.84 14.12
N ASP A 105 0.13 17.96 13.41
CA ASP A 105 -0.94 18.42 12.49
C ASP A 105 -0.83 17.82 11.08
N ASN A 106 0.33 17.28 10.71
CA ASN A 106 0.64 16.90 9.32
C ASN A 106 0.35 15.43 8.96
N HIS A 107 -0.12 14.63 9.92
CA HIS A 107 -0.46 13.21 9.70
C HIS A 107 -1.81 13.05 9.01
N ILE A 108 -2.78 13.84 9.47
CA ILE A 108 -4.17 13.82 9.00
C ILE A 108 -4.18 14.18 7.51
N ASP A 109 -3.41 15.19 7.10
CA ASP A 109 -3.35 15.67 5.71
C ASP A 109 -3.08 14.58 4.67
N LEU A 110 -2.08 13.71 4.88
CA LEU A 110 -1.71 12.72 3.86
C LEU A 110 -2.75 11.60 3.76
N ILE A 111 -3.23 11.12 4.91
CA ILE A 111 -4.25 10.08 4.98
C ILE A 111 -5.56 10.62 4.40
N GLU A 112 -5.96 11.82 4.79
CA GLU A 112 -7.16 12.50 4.30
C GLU A 112 -7.09 12.74 2.79
N GLU A 113 -5.95 13.21 2.27
CA GLU A 113 -5.76 13.40 0.83
C GLU A 113 -5.97 12.09 0.05
N VAL A 114 -5.33 11.00 0.49
CA VAL A 114 -5.47 9.69 -0.18
C VAL A 114 -6.88 9.12 0.00
N ASN A 115 -7.51 9.34 1.16
CA ASN A 115 -8.89 8.94 1.41
C ASN A 115 -9.90 9.71 0.54
N ASN A 116 -9.56 10.93 0.14
CA ASN A 116 -10.34 11.77 -0.76
C ASN A 116 -10.07 11.53 -2.25
N TYR A 117 -9.19 10.59 -2.61
CA TYR A 117 -9.03 10.19 -4.00
C TYR A 117 -10.36 9.66 -4.57
N PRO A 118 -10.65 9.94 -5.85
CA PRO A 118 -11.85 9.43 -6.48
C PRO A 118 -11.88 7.91 -6.39
N LEU A 119 -13.08 7.36 -6.23
CA LEU A 119 -13.26 5.91 -6.19
C LEU A 119 -12.67 5.26 -7.44
N MET A 120 -12.93 5.86 -8.60
CA MET A 120 -12.42 5.42 -9.91
C MET A 120 -12.15 6.66 -10.80
N PRO A 121 -10.98 6.75 -11.47
CA PRO A 121 -10.74 7.78 -12.47
C PRO A 121 -11.54 7.51 -13.75
N SER A 122 -11.72 8.56 -14.56
CA SER A 122 -12.28 8.40 -15.91
C SER A 122 -11.28 7.70 -16.83
N TYR A 123 -11.77 6.73 -17.62
CA TYR A 123 -10.98 6.07 -18.63
C TYR A 123 -10.71 7.02 -19.81
N GLU A 124 -9.44 7.14 -20.17
CA GLU A 124 -8.99 7.82 -21.38
C GLU A 124 -7.71 7.15 -21.88
N TYR A 125 -7.70 6.69 -23.13
CA TYR A 125 -6.53 6.01 -23.69
C TYR A 125 -5.33 6.97 -23.76
N GLY A 126 -4.18 6.55 -23.24
CA GLY A 126 -2.97 7.38 -23.16
C GLY A 126 -2.89 8.29 -21.93
N LYS A 127 -3.94 8.38 -21.11
CA LYS A 127 -3.92 9.16 -19.87
C LYS A 127 -2.97 8.56 -18.83
N ILE A 128 -2.35 9.43 -18.05
CA ILE A 128 -1.48 9.04 -16.93
C ILE A 128 -2.35 8.68 -15.72
N LEU A 129 -2.03 7.55 -15.09
CA LEU A 129 -2.60 7.12 -13.84
C LEU A 129 -1.52 6.89 -12.79
N TYR A 130 -1.91 7.09 -11.55
CA TYR A 130 -1.07 6.87 -10.38
C TYR A 130 -1.71 5.78 -9.53
N PHE A 131 -0.89 4.82 -9.07
CA PHE A 131 -1.36 3.81 -8.13
C PHE A 131 -1.67 4.47 -6.79
N LYS A 132 -2.84 4.20 -6.18
CA LYS A 132 -3.30 4.95 -5.00
C LYS A 132 -2.33 4.89 -3.81
N THR A 133 -1.56 3.81 -3.68
CA THR A 133 -0.57 3.68 -2.58
C THR A 133 0.72 4.44 -2.83
N LYS A 134 0.99 4.93 -4.05
CA LYS A 134 2.26 5.56 -4.44
C LYS A 134 2.70 6.64 -3.47
N LYS A 135 1.77 7.54 -3.11
CA LYS A 135 2.07 8.64 -2.19
C LYS A 135 2.46 8.12 -0.80
N LEU A 136 1.66 7.21 -0.25
CA LEU A 136 1.89 6.60 1.05
C LEU A 136 3.25 5.89 1.11
N GLU A 137 3.56 5.11 0.08
CA GLU A 137 4.82 4.36 -0.04
C GLU A 137 6.04 5.29 -0.07
N VAL A 138 6.02 6.33 -0.89
CA VAL A 138 7.13 7.30 -1.00
C VAL A 138 7.38 8.05 0.32
N PHE A 139 6.34 8.32 1.11
CA PHE A 139 6.47 9.06 2.37
C PHE A 139 6.81 8.19 3.59
N LYS A 140 6.92 6.86 3.45
CA LYS A 140 7.43 6.00 4.53
C LYS A 140 8.85 6.41 4.90
N LYS A 141 9.12 6.48 6.20
CA LYS A 141 10.41 6.90 6.74
C LYS A 141 10.94 5.89 7.74
N ARG A 142 12.25 5.71 7.74
CA ARG A 142 12.99 5.02 8.80
C ARG A 142 13.85 5.99 9.58
N THR A 143 14.13 5.63 10.83
CA THR A 143 15.09 6.36 11.67
C THR A 143 16.21 5.48 12.15
N SER A 144 17.41 6.05 12.23
CA SER A 144 18.57 5.42 12.85
C SER A 144 19.34 6.42 13.70
N ASN A 145 20.02 5.90 14.74
CA ASN A 145 20.88 6.70 15.61
C ASN A 145 22.32 6.49 15.19
N LYS A 146 23.02 7.58 14.81
CA LYS A 146 24.47 7.57 14.59
C LYS A 146 25.16 8.10 15.85
N ILE A 147 25.98 7.26 16.47
CA ILE A 147 26.89 7.66 17.55
C ILE A 147 28.19 8.11 16.89
N VAL A 148 28.61 9.35 17.15
CA VAL A 148 29.90 9.87 16.69
C VAL A 148 30.82 9.90 17.90
N LEU A 149 31.89 9.12 17.86
CA LEU A 149 32.95 9.14 18.86
C LEU A 149 34.03 10.14 18.41
N ASP A 150 34.52 10.96 19.34
CA ASP A 150 35.64 11.86 19.08
C ASP A 150 36.95 11.13 19.39
N ASP A 151 37.74 10.83 18.35
CA ASP A 151 39.00 10.07 18.47
C ASP A 151 40.09 10.84 19.24
N LYS A 152 39.92 12.15 19.51
CA LYS A 152 40.97 13.00 20.08
C LYS A 152 41.09 12.96 21.61
N GLN A 153 40.13 12.38 22.33
CA GLN A 153 40.20 12.27 23.79
C GLN A 153 39.85 10.85 24.24
N ARG A 154 40.84 10.13 24.79
CA ARG A 154 40.68 8.86 25.53
C ARG A 154 39.93 9.05 26.87
N THR A 155 38.99 9.97 26.91
CA THR A 155 38.15 10.29 28.06
C THR A 155 36.72 10.35 27.54
N ALA A 156 35.91 9.41 28.02
CA ALA A 156 34.52 9.21 27.60
C ALA A 156 33.66 10.47 27.86
N LYS A 157 33.62 11.42 26.92
CA LYS A 157 32.73 12.60 27.01
C LYS A 157 32.58 13.33 25.66
N LEU A 158 31.69 12.83 24.80
CA LEU A 158 30.47 13.53 24.34
C LEU A 158 29.81 12.63 23.26
N GLU A 159 28.86 11.79 23.64
CA GLU A 159 28.02 11.10 22.66
C GLU A 159 27.09 12.12 21.98
N LYS A 160 27.50 12.68 20.83
CA LYS A 160 26.55 13.39 19.97
C LYS A 160 25.71 12.36 19.23
N LYS A 161 24.55 12.02 19.80
CA LYS A 161 23.54 11.20 19.14
C LYS A 161 22.92 12.01 17.99
N LYS A 162 23.25 11.66 16.76
CA LYS A 162 22.62 12.23 15.56
C LYS A 162 21.51 11.30 15.08
N LYS A 163 20.26 11.77 15.13
CA LYS A 163 19.12 11.08 14.51
C LYS A 163 19.18 11.30 13.00
N ILE A 164 19.16 10.21 12.23
CA ILE A 164 19.09 10.24 10.77
C ILE A 164 17.69 9.77 10.38
N VAL A 165 17.01 10.57 9.55
CA VAL A 165 15.69 10.23 8.96
C VAL A 165 15.92 9.98 7.47
N GLN A 166 15.42 8.85 6.97
CA GLN A 166 15.54 8.46 5.56
C GLN A 166 14.21 7.96 5.04
N TYR A 167 13.89 8.26 3.78
CA TYR A 167 12.75 7.66 3.09
C TYR A 167 13.02 6.19 2.75
N VAL A 168 11.97 5.37 2.77
CA VAL A 168 11.98 3.95 2.39
C VAL A 168 11.04 3.79 1.20
N VAL A 169 11.55 3.37 0.05
CA VAL A 169 10.80 3.40 -1.22
C VAL A 169 10.56 2.03 -1.85
N ASN A 170 10.70 0.96 -1.06
CA ASN A 170 10.71 -0.45 -1.49
C ASN A 170 9.44 -0.97 -2.21
N TYR A 171 8.37 -0.18 -2.25
CA TYR A 171 7.12 -0.57 -2.94
C TYR A 171 6.51 0.63 -3.69
N ALA A 172 7.31 1.66 -3.95
CA ALA A 172 6.87 2.82 -4.69
C ALA A 172 6.69 2.48 -6.18
N THR A 173 5.60 2.95 -6.77
CA THR A 173 5.28 2.65 -8.17
C THR A 173 5.82 3.72 -9.12
N PRO A 174 6.08 3.38 -10.39
CA PRO A 174 6.22 4.38 -11.44
C PRO A 174 4.88 5.09 -11.70
N ASP A 175 4.88 6.00 -12.66
CA ASP A 175 3.66 6.48 -13.30
C ASP A 175 3.24 5.49 -14.39
N PHE A 176 1.94 5.37 -14.60
CA PHE A 176 1.37 4.43 -15.55
C PHE A 176 0.66 5.16 -16.67
N VAL A 177 0.68 4.57 -17.87
CA VAL A 177 -0.13 5.05 -19.00
C VAL A 177 -1.22 4.03 -19.29
N ILE A 178 -2.46 4.50 -19.41
CA ILE A 178 -3.58 3.66 -19.84
C ILE A 178 -3.35 3.21 -21.29
N CYS A 179 -3.38 1.90 -21.53
CA CYS A 179 -3.23 1.33 -22.88
C CYS A 179 -4.27 0.27 -23.24
N GLY A 180 -5.36 0.16 -22.48
CA GLY A 180 -6.44 -0.79 -22.75
C GLY A 180 -7.50 -0.80 -21.65
N PHE A 181 -8.64 -1.42 -21.94
CA PHE A 181 -9.77 -1.53 -21.03
C PHE A 181 -10.49 -2.85 -21.29
N THR A 182 -10.94 -3.49 -20.22
CA THR A 182 -11.85 -4.64 -20.28
C THR A 182 -12.88 -4.49 -19.17
N ALA A 183 -14.15 -4.69 -19.52
CA ALA A 183 -15.18 -4.91 -18.52
C ALA A 183 -15.13 -6.38 -18.11
N GLU A 184 -15.05 -6.65 -16.82
CA GLU A 184 -15.27 -8.01 -16.33
C GLU A 184 -16.77 -8.26 -16.28
N ASN A 185 -17.23 -9.37 -16.87
CA ASN A 185 -18.60 -9.80 -16.65
C ASN A 185 -18.71 -10.30 -15.21
N PRO A 186 -19.45 -9.63 -14.30
CA PRO A 186 -19.67 -10.18 -12.97
C PRO A 186 -20.33 -11.55 -13.18
N ALA A 187 -19.72 -12.60 -12.62
CA ALA A 187 -20.16 -13.97 -12.81
C ALA A 187 -21.69 -14.07 -12.69
N LYS A 188 -22.31 -14.76 -13.66
CA LYS A 188 -23.75 -15.00 -13.77
C LYS A 188 -24.35 -15.36 -12.41
N LYS A 189 -25.46 -14.68 -12.06
CA LYS A 189 -26.40 -14.96 -10.95
C LYS A 189 -26.33 -16.40 -10.40
N GLY A 190 -25.41 -16.58 -9.45
CA GLY A 190 -25.39 -17.59 -8.41
C GLY A 190 -24.89 -16.88 -7.16
N LYS A 191 -25.04 -17.43 -5.94
CA LYS A 191 -24.43 -16.85 -4.73
C LYS A 191 -22.92 -16.70 -4.98
N SER A 192 -22.48 -15.51 -5.40
CA SER A 192 -21.12 -15.29 -5.86
C SER A 192 -20.21 -15.40 -4.66
N LYS A 193 -19.43 -16.49 -4.58
CA LYS A 193 -18.42 -16.70 -3.54
C LYS A 193 -17.27 -15.67 -3.61
N LYS A 194 -17.31 -14.74 -4.56
CA LYS A 194 -16.29 -13.72 -4.77
C LYS A 194 -16.89 -12.38 -5.22
N ILE A 195 -16.26 -11.28 -4.83
CA ILE A 195 -16.51 -9.92 -5.31
C ILE A 195 -15.29 -9.48 -6.11
N LEU A 196 -15.52 -8.99 -7.33
CA LEU A 196 -14.51 -8.54 -8.29
C LEU A 196 -14.85 -7.13 -8.78
N SER A 197 -13.88 -6.43 -9.36
CA SER A 197 -14.12 -5.15 -10.04
C SER A 197 -14.82 -5.37 -11.37
N ALA A 198 -15.79 -4.51 -11.69
CA ALA A 198 -16.43 -4.52 -13.01
C ALA A 198 -15.55 -3.91 -14.10
N ASN A 199 -14.62 -3.02 -13.73
CA ASN A 199 -13.86 -2.19 -14.66
C ASN A 199 -12.37 -2.43 -14.49
N ILE A 200 -11.74 -3.08 -15.47
CA ILE A 200 -10.33 -3.42 -15.42
C ILE A 200 -9.61 -2.66 -16.54
N VAL A 201 -8.55 -1.96 -16.18
CA VAL A 201 -7.75 -1.13 -17.08
C VAL A 201 -6.40 -1.81 -17.31
N LYS A 202 -5.95 -1.77 -18.57
CA LYS A 202 -4.58 -2.14 -18.92
C LYS A 202 -3.68 -0.94 -18.73
N VAL A 203 -2.71 -1.05 -17.84
CA VAL A 203 -1.68 -0.03 -17.61
C VAL A 203 -0.34 -0.49 -18.13
N LYS A 204 0.48 0.45 -18.61
CA LYS A 204 1.83 0.23 -19.12
C LYS A 204 2.85 1.14 -18.44
N TRP A 205 4.04 0.60 -18.17
CA TRP A 205 5.19 1.33 -17.62
C TRP A 205 6.49 0.74 -18.16
N PHE A 206 7.60 1.48 -18.03
CA PHE A 206 8.93 0.95 -18.35
C PHE A 206 9.46 0.12 -17.17
N ASN A 207 9.82 -1.15 -17.42
CA ASN A 207 10.45 -2.00 -16.42
C ASN A 207 11.98 -1.96 -16.60
N PRO A 208 12.73 -1.34 -15.67
CA PRO A 208 14.18 -1.17 -15.80
C PRO A 208 14.96 -2.48 -15.66
N PHE A 209 14.41 -3.48 -14.95
CA PHE A 209 15.08 -4.78 -14.79
C PHE A 209 14.99 -5.62 -16.07
N LYS A 210 13.90 -5.48 -16.82
CA LYS A 210 13.68 -6.21 -18.09
C LYS A 210 14.08 -5.39 -19.32
N GLN A 211 14.45 -4.12 -19.17
CA GLN A 211 14.78 -3.18 -20.25
C GLN A 211 13.69 -3.11 -21.34
N LYS A 212 12.42 -3.22 -20.94
CA LYS A 212 11.26 -3.18 -21.84
C LYS A 212 10.02 -2.66 -21.12
N PHE A 213 9.01 -2.28 -21.89
CA PHE A 213 7.70 -1.98 -21.33
C PHE A 213 7.05 -3.24 -20.75
N SER A 214 6.47 -3.09 -19.56
CA SER A 214 5.57 -4.07 -18.95
C SER A 214 4.16 -3.51 -18.96
N ASP A 215 3.19 -4.40 -19.03
CA ASP A 215 1.78 -4.05 -18.94
C ASP A 215 1.01 -5.10 -18.14
N VAL A 216 -0.05 -4.65 -17.46
CA VAL A 216 -0.92 -5.51 -16.66
C VAL A 216 -2.35 -4.98 -16.66
N TYR A 217 -3.31 -5.89 -16.51
CA TYR A 217 -4.71 -5.56 -16.26
C TYR A 217 -4.96 -5.48 -14.75
N LEU A 218 -5.45 -4.34 -14.27
CA LEU A 218 -5.77 -4.11 -12.86
C LEU A 218 -7.12 -3.38 -12.71
N PRO A 219 -7.83 -3.56 -11.60
CA PRO A 219 -9.05 -2.81 -11.29
C PRO A 219 -8.82 -1.30 -11.41
N MET A 220 -9.78 -0.58 -12.02
CA MET A 220 -9.71 0.87 -12.14
C MET A 220 -9.70 1.55 -10.76
N GLU A 221 -10.30 0.91 -9.76
CA GLU A 221 -10.30 1.34 -8.36
C GLU A 221 -8.90 1.44 -7.75
N PHE A 222 -7.87 0.84 -8.38
CA PHE A 222 -6.49 0.87 -7.89
C PHE A 222 -5.79 2.19 -8.17
N PHE A 223 -6.37 3.02 -9.03
CA PHE A 223 -5.71 4.18 -9.58
C PHE A 223 -6.41 5.48 -9.22
N THR A 224 -5.68 6.57 -9.36
CA THR A 224 -6.17 7.95 -9.34
C THR A 224 -5.52 8.71 -10.49
N ASP A 225 -6.20 9.73 -10.99
CA ASP A 225 -5.66 10.70 -11.96
C ASP A 225 -5.15 11.98 -11.28
N ILE A 226 -5.26 12.06 -9.94
CA ILE A 226 -4.67 13.12 -9.14
C ILE A 226 -3.16 12.86 -9.02
N ASN A 227 -2.35 13.79 -9.52
CA ASN A 227 -0.90 13.70 -9.39
C ASN A 227 -0.48 13.74 -7.91
N PRO A 228 0.16 12.69 -7.36
CA PRO A 228 0.56 12.65 -5.96
C PRO A 228 1.67 13.63 -5.60
N PHE A 229 2.41 14.14 -6.60
CA PHE A 229 3.51 15.09 -6.44
C PHE A 229 3.35 16.26 -7.44
N PRO A 230 2.35 17.13 -7.25
CA PRO A 230 2.16 18.27 -8.13
C PRO A 230 3.38 19.20 -8.00
N SER A 231 4.11 19.39 -9.08
CA SER A 231 5.09 20.47 -9.14
C SER A 231 4.34 21.79 -9.13
N LYS A 232 4.83 22.77 -8.34
CA LYS A 232 4.44 24.16 -8.61
C LYS A 232 4.94 24.48 -10.03
N PRO A 233 4.12 25.06 -10.91
CA PRO A 233 4.63 25.57 -12.17
C PRO A 233 5.77 26.55 -11.86
N LEU A 234 6.89 26.40 -12.58
CA LEU A 234 7.90 27.44 -12.65
C LEU A 234 7.23 28.62 -13.35
N LEU A 235 6.79 29.62 -12.57
CA LEU A 235 6.37 30.93 -13.07
C LEU A 235 7.59 31.69 -13.59
#